data_AF-A0A1J4U0U9-F1
#
_entry.id   AF-A0A1J4U0U9-F1
#
_cell.length_a   1.000
_cell.length_b   1.000
_cell.length_c   1.000
_cell.angle_alpha   90.00
_cell.angle_beta   90.00
_cell.angle_gamma   90.00
#
_symmetry.space_group_name_H-M   'P 1'
#
loop_
_entity.id
_entity.type
_entity.pdbx_description
1 polymer ?
#
loop_
_entity_poly.entity_id
_entity_poly.type
_entity_poly.pdbx_seq_one_letter_code
_entity_poly.pdbx_strand_id
1 'polypeptide(L)'
;MGFRSLIALPVISLLAWFLEPQINEEALTNALFPLLFIGLFVFGVSKILWMEALHRISITKVSAMVAIVPPMTLFFAYLYLGEVPELHKLLGILPILLGGYLLTRPAKLLK
;
A
#
# COMPACT_ATOMS: atom_id res chain seq x y z
N MET A 1 -11.53 1.12 9.41
CA MET A 1 -11.14 1.13 7.98
C MET A 1 -12.26 0.63 7.06
N GLY A 2 -12.98 -0.47 7.37
CA GLY A 2 -14.15 -0.90 6.56
C GLY A 2 -15.23 0.19 6.41
N PHE A 3 -15.52 0.91 7.48
CA PHE A 3 -16.41 2.08 7.45
C PHE A 3 -15.97 3.17 6.47
N ARG A 4 -14.66 3.44 6.36
CA ARG A 4 -14.11 4.40 5.39
C ARG A 4 -14.37 3.94 3.95
N SER A 5 -14.19 2.66 3.66
CA SER A 5 -14.46 2.09 2.33
C SER A 5 -15.94 2.09 1.99
N LEU A 6 -16.82 1.83 2.96
CA LEU A 6 -18.27 1.90 2.79
C LEU A 6 -18.75 3.32 2.47
N ILE A 7 -18.17 4.34 3.10
CA ILE A 7 -18.48 5.75 2.79
C ILE A 7 -17.86 6.18 1.46
N ALA A 8 -16.65 5.72 1.15
CA ALA A 8 -15.96 6.10 -0.08
C ALA A 8 -16.64 5.51 -1.32
N LEU A 9 -17.24 4.32 -1.23
CA LEU A 9 -17.90 3.62 -2.33
C LEU A 9 -18.93 4.49 -3.08
N PRO A 10 -19.99 5.01 -2.43
CA PRO A 10 -20.97 5.84 -3.13
C PRO A 10 -20.37 7.11 -3.74
N VAL A 11 -19.39 7.72 -3.06
CA VAL A 11 -18.72 8.93 -3.58
C VAL A 11 -17.91 8.60 -4.83
N ILE A 12 -17.10 7.52 -4.79
CA ILE A 12 -16.28 7.08 -5.92
C ILE A 12 -17.17 6.61 -7.07
N SER A 13 -18.25 5.87 -6.80
CA SER A 13 -19.20 5.42 -7.83
C SER A 13 -19.92 6.59 -8.51
N LEU A 14 -20.31 7.62 -7.75
CA LEU A 14 -20.87 8.85 -8.33
C LEU A 14 -19.86 9.57 -9.22
N LEU A 15 -18.62 9.75 -8.75
CA LEU A 15 -17.56 10.37 -9.53
C LEU A 15 -17.23 9.58 -10.80
N ALA A 16 -17.17 8.25 -10.71
CA ALA A 16 -16.93 7.38 -11.85
C ALA A 16 -18.04 7.51 -12.90
N TRP A 17 -19.30 7.64 -12.49
CA TRP A 17 -20.40 7.87 -13.43
C TRP A 17 -20.24 9.20 -14.19
N PHE A 18 -19.78 10.27 -13.53
CA PHE A 18 -19.61 11.56 -14.22
C PHE A 18 -18.35 11.65 -15.09
N LEU A 19 -17.28 10.94 -14.73
CA LEU A 19 -15.95 11.15 -15.30
C LEU A 19 -15.51 10.04 -16.27
N GLU A 20 -16.00 8.82 -16.08
CA GLU A 20 -15.54 7.66 -16.85
C GLU A 20 -16.57 7.24 -17.91
N PRO A 21 -16.13 6.72 -19.07
CA PRO A 21 -17.00 6.08 -20.04
C PRO A 21 -17.77 4.89 -19.44
N GLN A 22 -18.96 4.60 -19.97
CA GLN A 22 -19.72 3.42 -19.54
C GLN A 22 -18.93 2.13 -19.76
N ILE A 23 -18.94 1.29 -18.73
CA ILE A 23 -18.25 0.01 -18.70
C ILE A 23 -18.97 -0.98 -19.62
N ASN A 24 -18.24 -1.56 -20.57
CA ASN A 24 -18.73 -2.67 -21.40
C ASN A 24 -18.71 -3.99 -20.60
N GLU A 25 -19.63 -4.91 -20.89
CA GLU A 25 -19.72 -6.21 -20.21
C GLU A 25 -18.41 -7.03 -20.28
N GLU A 26 -17.70 -6.93 -21.40
CA GLU A 26 -16.40 -7.58 -21.60
C GLU A 26 -15.32 -7.01 -20.66
N ALA A 27 -15.27 -5.68 -20.52
CA ALA A 27 -14.35 -5.01 -19.60
C ALA A 27 -14.64 -5.37 -18.14
N LEU A 28 -15.92 -5.47 -17.78
CA LEU A 28 -16.34 -5.89 -16.43
C LEU A 28 -15.88 -7.32 -16.14
N THR A 29 -16.09 -8.24 -17.08
CA THR A 29 -15.71 -9.66 -16.91
C THR A 29 -14.19 -9.82 -16.76
N ASN A 30 -13.42 -9.09 -17.59
CA ASN A 30 -11.96 -9.11 -17.53
C ASN A 30 -11.40 -8.48 -16.24
N ALA A 31 -12.06 -7.45 -15.71
CA ALA A 31 -11.64 -6.77 -14.48
C ALA A 31 -12.08 -7.51 -13.21
N LEU A 32 -13.15 -8.30 -13.25
CA LEU A 32 -13.77 -8.89 -12.06
C LEU A 32 -12.80 -9.77 -11.28
N PHE A 33 -12.10 -10.69 -11.95
CA PHE A 33 -11.19 -11.62 -11.29
C PHE A 33 -9.97 -10.90 -10.66
N PRO A 34 -9.20 -10.06 -11.40
CA PRO A 34 -8.12 -9.28 -10.79
C PRO A 34 -8.59 -8.39 -9.64
N LEU A 35 -9.77 -7.76 -9.77
CA LEU A 35 -10.32 -6.88 -8.74
C LEU A 35 -10.64 -7.65 -7.45
N LEU A 36 -11.27 -8.81 -7.57
CA LEU A 36 -11.56 -9.67 -6.41
C LEU A 36 -10.29 -10.22 -5.79
N PHE A 37 -9.32 -10.63 -6.61
CA PHE A 37 -8.04 -11.15 -6.12
C PHE A 37 -7.26 -10.09 -5.33
N ILE A 38 -7.12 -8.87 -5.88
CA ILE A 38 -6.43 -7.78 -5.20
C ILE A 38 -7.21 -7.32 -3.96
N GLY A 39 -8.52 -7.13 -4.08
CA GLY A 39 -9.36 -6.62 -3.00
C GLY A 39 -9.46 -7.58 -1.82
N LEU A 40 -9.75 -8.86 -2.08
CA LEU A 40 -9.98 -9.84 -1.04
C LEU A 40 -8.68 -10.44 -0.52
N PHE A 41 -7.78 -10.85 -1.42
CA PHE A 41 -6.59 -11.60 -1.04
C PHE A 41 -5.46 -10.64 -0.66
N VAL A 42 -5.03 -9.77 -1.57
CA VAL A 42 -3.89 -8.87 -1.30
C VAL A 42 -4.23 -7.88 -0.19
N PHE A 43 -5.33 -7.13 -0.34
CA PHE A 43 -5.74 -6.14 0.66
C PHE A 43 -6.26 -6.79 1.94
N GLY A 44 -7.09 -7.83 1.86
CA GLY A 44 -7.65 -8.50 3.04
C GLY A 44 -6.56 -9.12 3.91
N VAL A 45 -5.66 -9.94 3.33
CA VAL A 45 -4.55 -10.56 4.07
C VAL A 45 -3.59 -9.50 4.61
N SER A 46 -3.23 -8.49 3.80
CA SER A 46 -2.39 -7.38 4.26
C SER A 46 -2.97 -6.69 5.49
N LYS A 47 -4.30 -6.51 5.55
CA LYS A 47 -4.96 -5.91 6.71
C LYS A 47 -4.95 -6.80 7.94
N ILE A 48 -5.12 -8.11 7.79
CA ILE A 48 -5.01 -9.05 8.90
C ILE A 48 -3.59 -8.98 9.49
N LEU A 49 -2.56 -9.05 8.64
CA LEU A 49 -1.17 -8.94 9.07
C LEU A 49 -0.85 -7.59 9.73
N TRP A 50 -1.41 -6.51 9.20
CA TRP A 50 -1.29 -5.18 9.79
C TRP A 50 -1.90 -5.10 11.19
N MET A 51 -3.10 -5.65 11.37
CA MET A 51 -3.77 -5.69 12.68
C MET A 51 -2.98 -6.56 13.67
N GLU A 52 -2.48 -7.71 13.23
CA GLU A 52 -1.61 -8.56 14.04
C GLU A 52 -0.32 -7.84 14.47
N ALA A 53 0.30 -7.06 13.58
CA ALA A 53 1.47 -6.26 13.92
C ALA A 53 1.14 -5.19 14.97
N LEU A 54 0.01 -4.50 14.83
CA LEU A 54 -0.45 -3.50 15.81
C LEU A 54 -0.76 -4.09 17.18
N HIS A 55 -1.20 -5.35 17.26
CA HIS A 55 -1.39 -6.04 18.54
C HIS A 55 -0.07 -6.46 19.21
N ARG A 56 1.01 -6.62 18.44
CA ARG A 56 2.30 -7.15 18.92
C ARG A 56 3.31 -6.06 19.29
N ILE A 57 3.27 -4.92 18.61
CA ILE A 57 4.23 -3.83 18.80
C ILE A 57 3.52 -2.47 18.74
N SER A 58 4.18 -1.42 19.26
CA SER A 58 3.60 -0.08 19.28
C SER A 58 3.28 0.44 17.89
N ILE A 59 2.20 1.22 17.78
CA ILE A 59 1.78 1.83 16.52
C ILE A 59 2.89 2.63 15.86
N THR A 60 3.71 3.35 16.64
CA THR A 60 4.86 4.11 16.15
C THR A 60 5.88 3.21 15.44
N LYS A 61 6.15 2.01 15.99
CA LYS A 61 7.09 1.07 15.38
C LYS A 61 6.50 0.44 14.12
N VAL A 62 5.23 0.06 14.13
CA VAL A 62 4.56 -0.47 12.93
C VAL A 62 4.58 0.59 11.82
N SER A 63 4.21 1.84 12.13
CA SER A 63 4.24 2.95 11.17
C SER A 63 5.64 3.22 10.62
N ALA A 64 6.69 3.11 11.44
CA ALA A 64 8.06 3.23 10.97
C ALA A 64 8.46 2.10 10.01
N MET A 65 8.00 0.87 10.24
CA MET A 65 8.27 -0.28 9.37
C MET A 65 7.62 -0.15 7.99
N VAL A 66 6.54 0.63 7.86
CA VAL A 66 5.90 0.94 6.55
C VAL A 66 6.82 1.74 5.64
N ALA A 67 7.90 2.33 6.14
CA ALA A 67 8.92 2.97 5.30
C ALA A 67 9.53 2.02 4.27
N ILE A 68 9.37 0.70 4.39
CA ILE A 68 9.77 -0.25 3.35
C ILE A 68 8.86 -0.23 2.11
N VAL A 69 7.67 0.36 2.18
CA VAL A 69 6.70 0.36 1.07
C VAL A 69 7.25 1.06 -0.18
N PRO A 70 7.78 2.30 -0.14
CA PRO A 70 8.29 2.95 -1.36
C PRO A 70 9.43 2.17 -2.06
N PRO A 71 10.44 1.61 -1.35
CA PRO A 71 11.41 0.71 -1.97
C PRO A 71 10.78 -0.52 -2.63
N MET A 72 9.79 -1.15 -1.99
CA MET A 72 9.06 -2.28 -2.57
C MET A 72 8.23 -1.87 -3.79
N THR A 73 7.60 -0.70 -3.76
CA THR A 73 6.88 -0.14 -4.91
C THR A 73 7.82 0.05 -6.10
N LEU A 74 9.02 0.61 -5.88
CA LEU A 74 10.00 0.79 -6.95
C LEU A 74 10.50 -0.54 -7.51
N PHE A 75 10.75 -1.52 -6.63
CA PHE A 75 11.14 -2.87 -7.02
C PHE A 75 10.08 -3.54 -7.90
N PHE A 76 8.81 -3.45 -7.50
CA PHE A 76 7.71 -4.02 -8.29
C PHE A 76 7.42 -3.23 -9.58
N ALA A 77 7.63 -1.91 -9.59
CA ALA A 77 7.53 -1.12 -10.80
C ALA A 77 8.57 -1.56 -11.85
N TYR A 78 9.80 -1.82 -11.41
CA TYR A 78 10.82 -2.39 -12.28
C TYR A 78 10.43 -3.77 -12.84
N LEU A 79 9.90 -4.66 -11.99
CA LEU A 79 9.55 -6.03 -12.39
C LEU A 79 8.31 -6.12 -13.30
N TYR A 80 7.24 -5.38 -12.97
CA TYR A 80 5.94 -5.53 -13.63
C TYR A 80 5.66 -4.45 -14.68
N LEU A 81 6.15 -3.22 -14.47
CA LEU A 81 5.95 -2.10 -15.39
C LEU A 81 7.14 -1.89 -16.34
N GLY A 82 8.28 -2.55 -16.08
CA GLY A 82 9.51 -2.37 -16.86
C GLY A 82 10.16 -1.00 -16.65
N GLU A 83 9.76 -0.26 -15.61
CA GLU A 83 10.29 1.06 -15.30
C GLU A 83 11.70 0.94 -14.70
N VAL A 84 12.73 1.34 -15.44
CA VAL A 84 14.10 1.36 -14.93
C VAL A 84 14.27 2.56 -13.98
N PRO A 85 14.56 2.34 -12.69
CA PRO A 85 14.68 3.42 -11.74
C PRO A 85 15.93 4.27 -12.02
N GLU A 86 15.73 5.57 -12.19
CA GLU A 86 16.82 6.54 -12.28
C GLU A 86 17.61 6.62 -10.96
N LEU A 87 18.87 7.02 -11.06
CA LEU A 87 19.81 7.02 -9.93
C LEU A 87 19.30 7.83 -8.72
N HIS A 88 18.63 8.96 -8.93
CA HIS A 88 18.06 9.74 -7.83
C HIS A 88 16.89 9.05 -7.13
N LYS A 89 16.08 8.23 -7.83
CA LYS A 89 15.02 7.41 -7.21
C LYS A 89 15.65 6.35 -6.30
N LEU A 90 16.79 5.78 -6.73
CA LEU A 90 17.58 4.84 -5.92
C LEU A 90 18.24 5.52 -4.72
N LEU A 91 18.82 6.71 -4.90
CA LEU A 91 19.40 7.46 -3.79
C LEU A 91 18.36 7.87 -2.76
N GLY A 92 17.13 8.17 -3.18
CA GLY A 92 16.00 8.45 -2.29
C GLY A 92 15.60 7.29 -1.38
N ILE A 93 15.93 6.04 -1.74
CA ILE A 93 15.68 4.87 -0.87
C ILE A 93 16.56 4.91 0.38
N LEU A 94 17.78 5.45 0.30
CA LEU A 94 18.72 5.48 1.41
C LEU A 94 18.17 6.21 2.66
N PRO A 95 17.73 7.49 2.60
CA PRO A 95 17.18 8.16 3.76
C PRO A 95 15.89 7.50 4.28
N ILE A 96 15.10 6.87 3.42
CA ILE A 96 13.87 6.15 3.80
C ILE A 96 14.23 4.94 4.68
N LEU A 97 15.16 4.10 4.22
CA LEU A 97 15.60 2.92 4.96
C LEU A 97 16.33 3.31 6.25
N LEU A 98 17.18 4.33 6.19
CA LEU A 98 17.87 4.86 7.37
C LEU A 98 16.88 5.39 8.41
N GLY A 99 15.88 6.17 7.99
CA GLY A 99 14.84 6.70 8.87
C GLY A 99 14.00 5.59 9.52
N GLY A 100 13.53 4.62 8.71
CA GLY A 100 12.80 3.46 9.22
C GLY A 100 13.62 2.63 10.21
N TYR A 101 14.91 2.44 9.94
CA TYR A 101 15.82 1.74 10.84
C TYR A 101 16.06 2.49 12.16
N LEU A 102 16.29 3.80 12.12
CA LEU A 102 16.47 4.62 13.32
C LEU A 102 15.22 4.62 14.21
N LEU A 103 14.03 4.67 13.62
CA LEU A 103 12.76 4.66 14.34
C LEU A 103 12.41 3.30 14.95
N THR A 104 12.96 2.20 14.40
CA THR A 104 12.72 0.85 14.91
C THR A 104 13.70 0.43 16.01
N ARG A 105 14.81 1.18 16.19
CA ARG A 105 15.75 0.95 17.29
C ARG A 105 15.07 1.20 18.65
N PRO A 106 15.33 0.35 19.65
CA PRO A 106 14.87 0.62 21.01
C PRO A 106 15.55 1.92 21.49
N ALA A 107 14.75 2.87 21.98
CA ALA A 107 15.29 4.03 22.68
C ALA A 107 16.12 3.50 23.86
N LYS A 108 17.44 3.73 23.84
CA LYS A 108 18.25 3.50 25.04
C LYS A 108 17.66 4.41 26.12
N LEU A 109 17.02 3.84 27.13
CA LEU A 109 16.76 4.53 28.38
C LEU A 109 18.13 5.03 28.86
N LEU A 110 18.34 6.34 28.78
CA LEU A 110 19.40 7.00 29.54
C LEU A 110 19.11 6.67 31.01
N LYS A 111 19.94 5.80 31.60
CA LYS A 111 19.99 5.59 33.04
C LYS A 111 20.59 6.82 33.70
#